data_AF-A0A8X6H7E8-F1
#
_entry.id   AF-A0A8X6H7E8-F1
#
_cell.length_a   1.000
_cell.length_b   1.000
_cell.length_c   1.000
_cell.angle_alpha   90.00
_cell.angle_beta   90.00
_cell.angle_gamma   90.00
#
_symmetry.space_group_name_H-M   'P 1'
#
loop_
_entity.id
_entity.type
_entity.pdbx_description
1 polymer ?
#
loop_
_entity_poly.entity_id
_entity_poly.type
_entity_poly.pdbx_seq_one_letter_code
_entity_poly.pdbx_strand_id
1 'polypeptide(L)'
;MTPANELSRTLLLLCLVGPLSGFGYYSNSESHHGDGTNKLLLILVDGCRWDYPDQDSAGLPGFRKLAENGVRAPYVTPIFPSNSYPNWYTIMTGRHFNIFYLTDV
;
A
#
# COMPACT_ATOMS: atom_id res chain seq x y z
N MET A 1 15.23 -54.91 -30.00
CA MET A 1 13.90 -54.74 -30.63
C MET A 1 12.89 -54.48 -29.52
N THR A 2 12.91 -53.27 -28.97
CA THR A 2 11.96 -52.83 -27.92
C THR A 2 10.65 -52.40 -28.59
N PRO A 3 9.49 -52.85 -28.10
CA PRO A 3 8.23 -52.74 -28.83
C PRO A 3 7.74 -51.29 -28.88
N ALA A 4 7.23 -50.89 -30.04
CA ALA A 4 6.83 -49.51 -30.40
C ALA A 4 5.68 -48.91 -29.53
N ASN A 5 5.15 -49.67 -28.58
CA ASN A 5 4.06 -49.28 -27.69
C ASN A 5 4.52 -48.68 -26.35
N GLU A 6 5.79 -48.87 -25.97
CA GLU A 6 6.37 -48.27 -24.76
C GLU A 6 6.69 -46.78 -24.98
N LEU A 7 7.23 -46.44 -26.16
CA LEU A 7 7.57 -45.05 -26.54
C LEU A 7 6.35 -44.13 -26.57
N SER A 8 5.21 -44.62 -27.04
CA SER A 8 3.95 -43.85 -27.09
C SER A 8 3.43 -43.52 -25.70
N ARG A 9 3.57 -44.45 -24.73
CA ARG A 9 3.14 -44.25 -23.34
C ARG A 9 4.09 -43.30 -22.58
N THR A 10 5.40 -43.34 -22.87
CA THR A 10 6.37 -42.41 -22.29
C THR A 10 6.21 -40.99 -22.82
N LEU A 11 5.90 -40.81 -24.11
CA LEU A 11 5.68 -39.49 -24.71
C LEU A 11 4.38 -38.83 -24.20
N LEU A 12 3.32 -39.62 -24.00
CA LEU A 12 2.04 -39.14 -23.46
C LEU A 12 2.15 -38.65 -22.01
N LEU A 13 3.02 -39.26 -21.21
CA LEU A 13 3.29 -38.85 -19.83
C LEU A 13 4.08 -37.54 -19.75
N LEU A 14 4.98 -37.28 -20.71
CA LEU A 14 5.75 -36.03 -20.75
C LEU A 14 4.86 -34.81 -21.10
N CYS A 15 3.81 -35.01 -21.91
CA CYS A 15 2.85 -33.97 -22.28
C CYS A 15 1.80 -33.63 -21.20
N LEU A 16 1.57 -34.52 -20.23
CA LEU A 16 0.67 -34.23 -19.09
C LEU A 16 1.40 -33.57 -17.90
N VAL A 17 2.73 -33.60 -17.89
CA VAL A 17 3.57 -32.98 -16.84
C VAL A 17 4.25 -31.68 -17.32
N GLY A 18 4.25 -31.38 -18.62
CA GLY A 18 4.67 -30.07 -19.16
C GLY A 18 3.54 -29.44 -19.99
N PRO A 19 2.97 -28.30 -19.58
CA PRO A 19 3.72 -27.13 -19.16
C PRO A 19 3.19 -26.53 -17.84
N LEU A 20 3.65 -27.02 -16.69
CA LEU A 20 3.60 -26.25 -15.44
C LEU A 20 4.71 -25.18 -15.37
N SER A 21 5.66 -25.21 -16.31
CA SER A 21 6.45 -24.05 -16.71
C SER A 21 5.72 -23.28 -17.80
N GLY A 22 4.47 -22.90 -17.52
CA GLY A 22 3.87 -21.76 -18.20
C GLY A 22 4.85 -20.59 -18.07
N PHE A 23 4.98 -19.85 -19.16
CA PHE A 23 5.60 -18.54 -19.28
C PHE A 23 4.93 -17.51 -18.32
N GLY A 24 4.83 -17.83 -17.04
CA GLY A 24 4.91 -16.82 -16.01
C GLY A 24 6.38 -16.48 -15.94
N TYR A 25 6.77 -15.36 -16.53
CA TYR A 25 7.83 -14.59 -15.91
C TYR A 25 7.34 -14.35 -14.48
N TYR A 26 7.72 -15.21 -13.54
CA TYR A 26 7.79 -14.85 -12.15
C TYR A 26 8.81 -13.73 -12.13
N SER A 27 8.33 -12.50 -12.32
CA SER A 27 9.06 -11.33 -11.90
C SER A 27 9.07 -11.43 -10.37
N ASN A 28 10.03 -12.21 -9.88
CA ASN A 28 10.55 -12.00 -8.56
C ASN A 28 11.14 -10.59 -8.66
N SER A 29 10.33 -9.60 -8.32
CA SER A 29 10.88 -8.34 -7.87
C SER A 29 11.61 -8.72 -6.59
N GLU A 30 12.86 -9.12 -6.74
CA GLU A 30 13.84 -9.04 -5.67
C GLU A 30 13.83 -7.56 -5.31
N SER A 31 12.95 -7.22 -4.38
CA SER A 31 13.02 -6.00 -3.64
C SER A 31 14.36 -6.10 -2.94
N HIS A 32 15.38 -5.51 -3.58
CA HIS A 32 16.62 -5.14 -2.96
C HIS A 32 16.24 -4.46 -1.64
N HIS A 33 16.17 -5.25 -0.57
CA HIS A 33 16.16 -4.79 0.81
C HIS A 33 17.60 -4.37 1.07
N GLY A 34 17.99 -3.28 0.39
CA GLY A 34 19.12 -2.49 0.79
C GLY A 34 18.85 -2.02 2.21
N ASP A 35 19.63 -2.59 3.13
CA ASP A 35 20.31 -1.87 4.19
C ASP A 35 19.43 -0.99 5.10
N GLY A 36 19.12 -1.52 6.28
CA GLY A 36 18.88 -0.77 7.53
C GLY A 36 17.80 0.32 7.58
N THR A 37 17.08 0.60 6.50
CA THR A 37 16.23 1.78 6.38
C THR A 37 14.75 1.40 6.42
N ASN A 38 14.08 1.82 7.48
CA ASN A 38 12.63 1.70 7.60
C ASN A 38 11.96 2.59 6.55
N LYS A 39 11.15 1.98 5.67
CA LYS A 39 10.37 2.71 4.66
C LYS A 39 9.25 3.50 5.34
N LEU A 40 9.06 4.76 4.93
CA LEU A 40 7.97 5.61 5.41
C LEU A 40 6.85 5.69 4.36
N LEU A 41 5.65 5.31 4.76
CA LEU A 41 4.41 5.54 3.99
C LEU A 41 3.57 6.59 4.72
N LEU A 42 3.36 7.74 4.07
CA LEU A 42 2.48 8.79 4.58
C LEU A 42 1.13 8.73 3.84
N ILE A 43 0.06 8.47 4.57
CA ILE A 43 -1.32 8.43 4.05
C ILE A 43 -2.04 9.70 4.50
N LEU A 44 -2.38 10.57 3.54
CA LEU A 44 -3.20 11.76 3.80
C LEU A 44 -4.68 11.42 3.57
N VAL A 45 -5.50 11.57 4.61
CA VAL A 45 -6.96 11.35 4.55
C VAL A 45 -7.65 12.68 4.74
N ASP A 46 -8.37 13.14 3.71
CA ASP A 46 -9.07 14.43 3.77
C ASP A 46 -10.38 14.33 4.55
N GLY A 47 -10.72 15.39 5.28
CA GLY A 47 -11.98 15.48 6.03
C GLY A 47 -12.18 14.42 7.13
N CYS A 48 -11.14 13.67 7.51
CA CYS A 48 -11.23 12.65 8.56
C CYS A 48 -11.21 13.31 9.95
N ARG A 49 -12.39 13.40 10.57
CA ARG A 49 -12.51 13.93 11.93
C ARG A 49 -11.99 12.91 12.95
N TRP A 50 -11.47 13.40 14.07
CA TRP A 50 -10.79 12.59 15.10
C TRP A 50 -11.62 11.43 15.66
N ASP A 51 -12.95 11.52 15.64
CA ASP A 51 -13.89 10.53 16.15
C ASP A 51 -14.35 9.50 15.10
N TYR A 52 -14.10 9.71 13.81
CA TYR A 52 -14.55 8.79 12.76
C TYR A 52 -13.98 7.37 12.89
N PRO A 53 -12.69 7.16 13.23
CA PRO A 53 -12.15 5.81 13.38
C PRO A 53 -12.77 5.00 14.53
N ASP A 54 -13.37 5.69 15.51
CA ASP A 54 -14.00 5.07 16.68
C ASP A 54 -15.50 4.82 16.47
N GLN A 55 -16.10 5.43 15.43
CA GLN A 55 -17.50 5.19 15.09
C GLN A 55 -17.64 3.88 14.32
N ASP A 56 -18.35 2.92 14.90
CA ASP A 56 -18.65 1.62 14.27
C ASP A 56 -19.35 1.78 12.90
N SER A 57 -20.12 2.86 12.73
CA SER A 57 -20.82 3.21 11.48
C SER A 57 -19.89 3.64 10.35
N ALA A 58 -18.71 4.18 10.65
CA ALA A 58 -17.76 4.65 9.65
C ALA A 58 -17.01 3.50 8.94
N GLY A 59 -17.03 2.29 9.52
CA GLY A 59 -16.53 1.10 8.87
C GLY A 59 -15.04 1.17 8.53
N LEU A 60 -14.20 1.72 9.43
CA LEU A 60 -12.75 1.89 9.24
C LEU A 60 -11.90 0.84 10.02
N PRO A 61 -12.07 -0.48 9.77
CA PRO A 61 -11.38 -1.52 10.54
C PRO A 61 -9.86 -1.49 10.37
N GLY A 62 -9.37 -0.98 9.23
CA GLY A 62 -7.92 -0.79 8.99
C GLY A 62 -7.32 0.24 9.94
N PHE A 63 -7.95 1.41 10.08
CA PHE A 63 -7.50 2.46 10.99
C PHE A 63 -7.56 2.04 12.45
N ARG A 64 -8.58 1.27 12.84
CA ARG A 64 -8.64 0.66 14.17
C ARG A 64 -7.45 -0.27 14.43
N LYS A 65 -7.14 -1.18 13.50
CA LYS A 65 -5.97 -2.06 13.61
C LYS A 65 -4.65 -1.27 13.69
N LEU A 66 -4.53 -0.16 12.95
CA LEU A 66 -3.35 0.71 13.01
C LEU A 66 -3.21 1.38 14.38
N ALA A 67 -4.32 1.80 15.00
CA ALA A 67 -4.32 2.38 16.33
C ALA A 67 -4.01 1.33 17.42
N GLU A 68 -4.57 0.12 17.31
CA GLU A 68 -4.34 -0.99 18.26
C GLU A 68 -2.90 -1.52 18.23
N ASN A 69 -2.27 -1.58 17.06
CA ASN A 69 -0.91 -2.11 16.88
C ASN A 69 0.17 -1.00 16.79
N GLY A 70 -0.21 0.26 17.00
CA GLY A 70 0.65 1.41 16.79
C GLY A 70 0.45 2.50 17.85
N VAL A 71 0.76 3.74 17.47
CA VAL A 71 0.59 4.91 18.34
C VAL A 71 -0.41 5.86 17.68
N ARG A 72 -1.39 6.31 18.46
CA ARG A 72 -2.43 7.25 18.03
C ARG A 72 -2.49 8.44 19.00
N ALA A 73 -2.57 9.65 18.44
CA ALA A 73 -2.94 10.85 19.19
C ALA A 73 -4.49 10.97 19.29
N PRO A 74 -5.04 11.57 20.36
CA PRO A 74 -6.50 11.74 20.51
C PRO A 74 -7.14 12.55 19.37
N TYR A 75 -6.45 13.61 18.92
CA TYR A 75 -6.83 14.43 17.76
C TYR A 75 -5.60 15.21 17.26
N VAL A 76 -5.73 15.78 16.07
CA VAL A 76 -4.77 16.73 15.50
C VAL A 76 -5.48 18.05 15.28
N THR A 77 -4.90 19.15 15.76
CA THR A 77 -5.44 20.50 15.53
C THR A 77 -5.06 20.97 14.13
N PRO A 78 -6.02 21.21 13.22
CA PRO A 78 -5.70 21.72 11.89
C PRO A 78 -5.27 23.19 11.98
N ILE A 79 -4.54 23.65 10.96
CA ILE A 79 -4.28 25.08 10.80
C ILE A 79 -5.50 25.82 10.26
N PHE A 80 -5.56 27.14 10.48
CA PHE A 80 -6.57 28.01 9.88
C PHE A 80 -6.05 28.61 8.55
N PRO A 81 -6.86 28.66 7.48
CA PRO A 81 -8.19 28.04 7.36
C PRO A 81 -8.08 26.51 7.29
N SER A 82 -9.05 25.80 7.87
CA SER A 82 -9.11 24.33 7.95
C SER A 82 -9.48 23.68 6.61
N ASN A 83 -8.72 23.99 5.55
CA ASN A 83 -8.87 23.47 4.21
C ASN A 83 -7.73 22.47 3.90
N SER A 84 -7.93 21.59 2.92
CA SER A 84 -7.04 20.48 2.58
C SER A 84 -5.64 20.97 2.21
N TYR A 85 -5.54 21.93 1.28
CA TYR A 85 -4.25 22.41 0.77
C TYR A 85 -3.38 23.09 1.86
N PRO A 86 -3.87 24.06 2.64
CA PRO A 86 -3.12 24.64 3.76
C PRO A 86 -2.61 23.58 4.76
N ASN A 87 -3.46 22.61 5.12
CA ASN A 87 -3.09 21.56 6.07
C ASN A 87 -2.01 20.63 5.51
N TRP A 88 -2.15 20.17 4.27
CA TRP A 88 -1.14 19.32 3.63
C TRP A 88 0.21 20.04 3.50
N TYR A 89 0.21 21.32 3.11
CA TYR A 89 1.44 22.11 3.05
C TYR A 89 2.13 22.18 4.42
N THR A 90 1.36 22.42 5.47
CA THR A 90 1.89 22.52 6.83
C THR A 90 2.47 21.18 7.30
N ILE A 91 1.80 20.06 7.04
CA ILE A 91 2.28 18.71 7.41
C ILE A 91 3.59 18.38 6.68
N MET A 92 3.67 18.69 5.39
CA MET A 92 4.83 18.34 4.56
C MET A 92 6.06 19.20 4.85
N THR A 93 5.86 20.46 5.25
CA THR A 93 6.96 21.43 5.41
C THR A 93 7.29 21.77 6.86
N GLY A 94 6.38 21.49 7.80
CA GLY A 94 6.47 21.97 9.18
C GLY A 94 6.30 23.50 9.31
N ARG A 95 5.84 24.20 8.27
CA ARG A 95 5.68 25.65 8.25
C ARG A 95 4.22 26.04 8.27
N HIS A 96 3.90 27.13 8.97
CA HIS A 96 2.55 27.69 8.93
C HIS A 96 2.21 28.21 7.53
N PHE A 97 1.05 27.82 7.02
CA PHE A 97 0.58 28.30 5.74
C PHE A 97 0.26 29.79 5.79
N ASN A 98 0.72 30.55 4.80
CA ASN A 98 0.31 31.94 4.62
C ASN A 98 -0.75 32.01 3.50
N ILE A 99 -1.91 32.56 3.80
CA ILE A 99 -3.03 32.67 2.85
C ILE A 99 -2.66 33.44 1.58
N PHE A 100 -1.72 34.40 1.66
CA PHE A 100 -1.28 35.19 0.51
C PHE A 100 -0.52 34.34 -0.53
N TYR A 101 -0.03 33.14 -0.19
CA TYR A 101 0.56 32.23 -1.18
C TYR A 101 -0.44 31.77 -2.25
N LEU A 102 -1.76 31.87 -1.99
CA LEU A 102 -2.80 31.50 -2.94
C LEU A 102 -3.32 32.68 -3.77
N THR A 103 -2.96 33.91 -3.40
CA THR A 103 -3.39 35.11 -4.13
C THR A 103 -2.39 35.56 -5.19
N ASP A 104 -1.17 35.03 -5.14
CA ASP A 104 -0.07 35.32 -6.08
C ASP A 104 0.01 34.30 -7.24
N VAL A 105 -1.02 33.47 -7.43
CA VAL A 105 -1.19 32.54 -8.57
C VAL A 105 -2.31 32.96 -9.49
#